data_AF-A0A099N4C0-F1
#
_entry.id   AF-A0A099N4C0-F1
#
_cell.length_a   1.000
_cell.length_b   1.000
_cell.length_c   1.000
_cell.angle_alpha   90.00
_cell.angle_beta   90.00
_cell.angle_gamma   90.00
#
_symmetry.space_group_name_H-M   'P 1'
#
loop_
_entity.id
_entity.type
_entity.pdbx_description
1 polymer ?
#
loop_
_entity_poly.entity_id
_entity_poly.type
_entity_poly.pdbx_seq_one_letter_code
_entity_poly.pdbx_strand_id
1 'polypeptide(L)'
;MIQALRFPLWALLLAVLALTGCQSAPPKGLSAEQIAVLKREGFTPTDEGWAYDLSGKVLFGSDLDSLNSQSQAIVERIGKALLGVGIQGVRVDGHADSSGKAAYNQQLSERRAQSVAKALVGVGMPAQNIQSRGLGSSQPVANNRTSAGRTENRRVSIVVASY
;
A
#
# COMPACT_ATOMS: atom_id res chain seq x y z
N MET A 1 -29.29 -44.08 69.76
CA MET A 1 -28.19 -43.19 70.17
C MET A 1 -26.94 -43.61 69.42
N ILE A 2 -26.15 -42.64 68.92
CA ILE A 2 -24.83 -42.79 68.24
C ILE A 2 -25.02 -43.24 66.77
N GLN A 3 -24.59 -42.55 65.72
CA GLN A 3 -23.41 -41.71 65.49
C GLN A 3 -23.65 -40.74 64.32
N ALA A 4 -23.23 -39.49 64.46
CA ALA A 4 -23.18 -38.50 63.39
C ALA A 4 -21.96 -38.78 62.48
N LEU A 5 -22.15 -38.74 61.16
CA LEU A 5 -21.04 -38.62 60.21
C LEU A 5 -21.23 -37.35 59.38
N ARG A 6 -20.50 -36.31 59.78
CA ARG A 6 -20.20 -35.13 58.97
C ARG A 6 -19.09 -35.53 57.99
N PHE A 7 -19.27 -35.28 56.70
CA PHE A 7 -18.15 -35.13 55.78
C PHE A 7 -18.36 -33.90 54.87
N PRO A 8 -17.28 -33.14 54.58
CA PRO A 8 -17.35 -31.70 54.35
C PRO A 8 -17.29 -31.29 52.88
N LEU A 9 -17.45 -29.97 52.73
CA LEU A 9 -17.19 -29.08 51.61
C LEU A 9 -16.21 -29.54 50.50
N TRP A 10 -16.58 -29.08 49.29
CA TRP A 10 -15.69 -28.55 48.24
C TRP A 10 -14.85 -29.54 47.44
N ALA A 11 -15.33 -29.84 46.22
CA ALA A 11 -14.45 -30.07 45.08
C ALA A 11 -15.12 -29.49 43.82
N LEU A 12 -15.29 -28.16 43.80
CA LEU A 12 -15.63 -27.44 42.57
C LEU A 12 -14.32 -27.18 41.82
N LEU A 13 -13.90 -28.16 41.02
CA LEU A 13 -12.75 -28.05 40.11
C LEU A 13 -13.14 -27.14 38.93
N LEU A 14 -13.08 -25.83 39.16
CA LEU A 14 -13.07 -24.82 38.09
C LEU A 14 -11.71 -24.90 37.39
N ALA A 15 -11.67 -25.62 36.28
CA ALA A 15 -10.56 -25.56 35.33
C ALA A 15 -10.52 -24.16 34.70
N VAL A 16 -9.76 -23.25 35.30
CA VAL A 16 -9.44 -21.95 34.70
C VAL A 16 -8.47 -22.21 33.54
N LEU A 17 -9.02 -22.29 32.34
CA LEU A 17 -8.26 -22.20 31.09
C LEU A 17 -7.63 -20.80 31.04
N ALA A 18 -6.37 -20.70 31.49
CA ALA A 18 -5.55 -19.54 31.25
C ALA A 18 -5.28 -19.47 29.74
N LEU A 19 -6.09 -18.71 29.01
CA LEU A 19 -5.76 -18.21 27.69
C LEU A 19 -4.56 -17.27 27.87
N THR A 20 -3.36 -17.82 27.79
CA THR A 20 -2.13 -17.03 27.64
C THR A 20 -2.22 -16.34 26.29
N GLY A 21 -2.82 -15.15 26.29
CA GLY A 21 -2.73 -14.21 25.19
C GLY A 21 -1.28 -13.83 25.02
N CYS A 22 -0.59 -14.44 24.06
CA CYS A 22 0.69 -13.96 23.59
C CYS A 22 0.46 -12.56 23.00
N GLN A 23 0.65 -11.51 23.80
CA GLN A 23 0.92 -10.17 23.28
C GLN A 23 2.34 -10.19 22.69
N SER A 24 2.47 -10.82 21.52
CA SER A 24 3.63 -10.61 20.67
C SER A 24 3.63 -9.14 20.26
N ALA A 25 4.72 -8.42 20.53
CA ALA A 25 4.95 -7.10 19.95
C ALA A 25 4.62 -7.15 18.44
N PRO A 26 4.01 -6.09 17.86
CA PRO A 26 3.77 -6.04 16.43
C PRO A 26 5.08 -6.36 15.69
N PRO A 27 5.07 -7.26 14.69
CA PRO A 27 6.27 -7.53 13.92
C PRO A 27 6.82 -6.20 13.36
N LYS A 28 8.15 -6.05 13.36
CA LYS A 28 8.78 -5.01 12.55
C LYS A 28 8.51 -5.37 11.08
N GLY A 29 7.85 -4.47 10.36
CA GLY A 29 7.43 -4.69 8.97
C GLY A 29 6.00 -5.20 8.82
N LEU A 30 5.66 -5.63 7.61
CA LEU A 30 4.31 -5.99 7.22
C LEU A 30 3.88 -7.35 7.80
N SER A 31 2.62 -7.45 8.24
CA SER A 31 2.02 -8.71 8.69
C SER A 31 1.79 -9.68 7.51
N ALA A 32 1.62 -10.97 7.81
CA ALA A 32 1.31 -11.97 6.79
C ALA A 32 0.00 -11.66 6.04
N GLU A 33 -1.00 -11.12 6.74
CA GLU A 33 -2.26 -10.67 6.16
C GLU A 33 -2.06 -9.49 5.20
N GLN A 34 -1.26 -8.50 5.61
CA GLN A 34 -0.91 -7.35 4.77
C GLN A 34 -0.20 -7.78 3.50
N ILE A 35 0.78 -8.68 3.60
CA ILE A 35 1.51 -9.23 2.45
C ILE A 35 0.57 -10.01 1.52
N ALA A 36 -0.38 -10.77 2.06
CA ALA A 36 -1.36 -11.50 1.25
C ALA A 36 -2.25 -10.53 0.44
N VAL A 37 -2.67 -9.42 1.03
CA VAL A 37 -3.42 -8.38 0.32
C VAL A 37 -2.57 -7.71 -0.75
N LEU A 38 -1.33 -7.33 -0.44
CA LEU A 38 -0.42 -6.73 -1.43
C LEU A 38 -0.26 -7.64 -2.66
N LYS A 39 0.01 -8.93 -2.46
CA LYS A 39 0.09 -9.91 -3.57
C LYS A 39 -1.21 -10.01 -4.35
N ARG A 40 -2.36 -10.06 -3.67
CA ARG A 40 -3.68 -10.16 -4.30
C ARG A 40 -4.01 -8.93 -5.15
N GLU A 41 -3.69 -7.73 -4.65
CA GLU A 41 -3.90 -6.49 -5.39
C GLU A 41 -2.93 -6.32 -6.56
N GLY A 42 -1.84 -7.09 -6.59
CA GLY A 42 -0.84 -7.12 -7.66
C GLY A 42 0.44 -6.35 -7.36
N PHE A 43 0.70 -6.01 -6.09
CA PHE A 43 1.97 -5.41 -5.71
C PHE A 43 3.10 -6.43 -5.86
N THR A 44 4.26 -5.93 -6.30
CA THR A 44 5.49 -6.71 -6.43
C THR A 44 6.52 -6.26 -5.37
N PRO A 45 7.31 -7.19 -4.83
CA PRO A 45 8.39 -6.83 -3.92
C PRO A 45 9.52 -6.12 -4.66
N THR A 46 10.12 -5.14 -4.00
CA THR A 46 11.23 -4.29 -4.47
C THR A 46 12.19 -4.02 -3.31
N ASP A 47 13.35 -3.43 -3.60
CA ASP A 47 14.32 -3.04 -2.57
C ASP A 47 13.79 -1.92 -1.64
N GLU A 48 12.78 -1.16 -2.08
CA GLU A 48 12.18 -0.05 -1.31
C GLU A 48 10.86 -0.43 -0.61
N GLY A 49 10.44 -1.69 -0.70
CA GLY A 49 9.17 -2.20 -0.16
C GLY A 49 8.33 -2.92 -1.22
N TRP A 50 7.02 -2.72 -1.22
CA TRP A 50 6.10 -3.31 -2.19
C TRP A 50 5.56 -2.24 -3.12
N ALA A 51 5.69 -2.43 -4.43
CA ALA A 51 5.27 -1.45 -5.43
C ALA A 51 4.11 -1.96 -6.28
N TYR A 52 3.17 -1.07 -6.57
CA TYR A 52 2.14 -1.27 -7.60
C TYR A 52 2.33 -0.23 -8.69
N ASP A 53 2.79 -0.68 -9.85
CA ASP A 53 3.06 0.18 -11.00
C ASP A 53 1.82 0.36 -11.87
N LEU A 54 1.40 1.61 -12.02
CA LEU A 54 0.30 2.02 -12.87
C LEU A 54 0.84 2.73 -14.11
N SER A 55 0.51 2.21 -15.29
CA SER A 55 0.87 2.89 -16.55
C SER A 55 0.23 4.28 -16.62
N GLY A 56 1.02 5.29 -16.94
CA GLY A 56 0.54 6.66 -17.12
C GLY A 56 -0.49 6.78 -18.25
N LYS A 57 -0.41 5.93 -19.28
CA LYS A 57 -1.44 5.87 -20.33
C LYS A 57 -2.79 5.43 -19.76
N VAL A 58 -2.78 4.44 -18.87
CA VAL A 58 -4.01 3.97 -18.20
C VAL A 58 -4.53 5.07 -17.28
N LEU A 59 -3.65 5.66 -16.46
CA LEU A 59 -3.99 6.67 -15.45
C LEU A 59 -4.63 7.94 -16.03
N PHE A 60 -4.02 8.50 -17.07
CA PHE A 60 -4.32 9.86 -17.51
C PHE A 60 -4.98 9.90 -18.90
N GLY A 61 -4.96 8.82 -19.68
CA GLY A 61 -5.53 8.84 -21.04
C GLY A 61 -4.86 9.89 -21.93
N SER A 62 -5.64 10.86 -22.41
CA SER A 62 -5.16 12.05 -23.13
C SER A 62 -4.78 13.22 -22.22
N ASP A 63 -5.23 13.20 -20.96
CA ASP A 63 -4.91 14.24 -19.99
C ASP A 63 -3.46 14.11 -19.53
N LEU A 64 -2.88 15.23 -19.11
CA LEU A 64 -1.48 15.26 -18.69
C LEU A 64 -1.29 14.74 -17.26
N ASP A 65 -2.20 15.07 -16.36
CA ASP A 65 -2.08 14.82 -14.92
C ASP A 65 -3.41 14.60 -14.19
N SER A 66 -4.56 14.64 -14.87
CA SER A 66 -5.87 14.32 -14.29
C SER A 66 -6.21 12.84 -14.45
N LEU A 67 -6.59 12.17 -13.37
CA LEU A 67 -7.03 10.78 -13.43
C LEU A 67 -8.39 10.68 -14.14
N ASN A 68 -8.50 9.79 -15.13
CA ASN A 68 -9.79 9.41 -15.69
C ASN A 68 -10.61 8.58 -14.71
N SER A 69 -11.91 8.40 -14.98
CA SER A 69 -12.84 7.68 -14.09
C SER A 69 -12.44 6.23 -13.81
N GLN A 70 -11.95 5.50 -14.83
CA GLN A 70 -11.45 4.14 -14.66
C GLN A 70 -10.26 4.09 -13.71
N SER A 71 -9.36 5.07 -13.82
CA SER A 71 -8.14 5.14 -13.01
C SER A 71 -8.42 5.57 -11.58
N GLN A 72 -9.39 6.47 -11.38
CA GLN A 72 -9.91 6.78 -10.06
C GLN A 72 -10.42 5.51 -9.38
N ALA A 73 -11.24 4.70 -10.07
CA ALA A 73 -11.75 3.44 -9.52
C ALA A 73 -10.62 2.44 -9.16
N ILE A 74 -9.55 2.38 -9.96
CA ILE A 74 -8.38 1.53 -9.64
C ILE A 74 -7.67 2.02 -8.39
N VAL A 75 -7.36 3.31 -8.31
CA VAL A 75 -6.68 3.91 -7.14
C VAL A 75 -7.54 3.77 -5.89
N GLU A 76 -8.85 3.95 -6.01
CA GLU A 76 -9.80 3.75 -4.91
C GLU A 76 -9.83 2.32 -4.40
N ARG A 77 -9.90 1.33 -5.30
CA ARG A 77 -9.84 -0.09 -4.94
C ARG A 77 -8.57 -0.40 -4.15
N ILE A 78 -7.41 0.06 -4.66
CA ILE A 78 -6.12 -0.14 -4.02
C ILE A 78 -6.11 0.52 -2.64
N GLY A 79 -6.51 1.79 -2.53
CA GLY A 79 -6.57 2.52 -1.26
C GLY A 79 -7.45 1.81 -0.23
N LYS A 80 -8.65 1.35 -0.63
CA LYS A 80 -9.58 0.60 0.24
C LYS A 80 -8.97 -0.73 0.69
N ALA A 81 -8.31 -1.45 -0.20
CA ALA A 81 -7.66 -2.72 0.12
C ALA A 81 -6.53 -2.54 1.14
N LEU A 82 -5.70 -1.50 0.97
CA LEU A 82 -4.60 -1.18 1.91
C LEU A 82 -5.14 -0.79 3.29
N LEU A 83 -6.12 0.13 3.36
CA LEU A 83 -6.72 0.54 4.61
C LEU A 83 -7.43 -0.61 5.33
N GLY A 84 -8.04 -1.54 4.58
CA GLY A 84 -8.73 -2.72 5.10
C GLY A 84 -7.83 -3.67 5.90
N VAL A 85 -6.52 -3.64 5.68
CA VAL A 85 -5.51 -4.43 6.45
C VAL A 85 -4.61 -3.54 7.31
N GLY A 86 -5.04 -2.31 7.58
CA GLY A 86 -4.33 -1.38 8.46
C GLY A 86 -3.07 -0.74 7.86
N ILE A 87 -2.86 -0.81 6.54
CA ILE A 87 -1.80 -0.04 5.87
C ILE A 87 -2.33 1.39 5.67
N GLN A 88 -1.88 2.30 6.53
CA GLN A 88 -2.38 3.69 6.57
C GLN A 88 -1.47 4.70 5.87
N GLY A 89 -0.38 4.26 5.24
CA GLY A 89 0.59 5.16 4.62
C GLY A 89 1.27 4.52 3.43
N VAL A 90 1.56 5.36 2.43
CA VAL A 90 2.24 4.96 1.20
C VAL A 90 3.13 6.09 0.71
N ARG A 91 4.03 5.73 -0.19
CA ARG A 91 4.70 6.68 -1.05
C ARG A 91 4.15 6.57 -2.47
N VAL A 92 4.07 7.67 -3.19
CA VAL A 92 3.59 7.75 -4.56
C VAL A 92 4.69 8.38 -5.40
N ASP A 93 5.24 7.59 -6.31
CA ASP A 93 6.40 7.96 -7.13
C ASP A 93 5.95 8.15 -8.59
N GLY A 94 6.07 9.37 -9.10
CA GLY A 94 5.76 9.69 -10.48
C GLY A 94 6.99 9.57 -11.38
N HIS A 95 6.79 9.01 -12.57
CA HIS A 95 7.86 8.82 -13.55
C HIS A 95 7.47 9.35 -14.94
N ALA A 96 8.47 9.75 -15.70
CA ALA A 96 8.39 10.13 -17.10
C ALA A 96 9.37 9.29 -17.92
N ASP A 97 9.16 9.25 -19.23
CA ASP A 97 10.20 8.76 -20.14
C ASP A 97 11.27 9.83 -20.38
N SER A 98 12.34 9.48 -21.10
CA SER A 98 13.46 10.41 -21.34
C SER A 98 13.22 11.41 -22.48
N SER A 99 12.00 11.52 -23.03
CA SER A 99 11.69 12.45 -24.11
C SER A 99 11.42 13.84 -23.53
N GLY A 100 11.88 14.88 -24.22
CA GLY A 100 11.67 16.26 -23.79
C GLY A 100 12.66 16.76 -22.74
N LYS A 101 12.36 17.92 -22.14
CA LYS A 101 13.27 18.59 -21.20
C LYS A 101 13.17 17.96 -19.80
N ALA A 102 14.32 17.73 -19.16
CA ALA A 102 14.39 17.14 -17.82
C ALA A 102 13.52 17.89 -16.79
N ALA A 103 13.58 19.23 -16.75
CA ALA A 103 12.78 20.04 -15.85
C ALA A 103 11.26 19.88 -16.07
N TYR A 104 10.83 19.73 -17.32
CA TYR A 104 9.43 19.46 -17.64
C TYR A 104 8.99 18.08 -17.16
N ASN A 105 9.81 17.06 -17.41
CA ASN A 105 9.55 15.68 -16.96
C ASN A 105 9.48 15.59 -15.44
N GLN A 106 10.34 16.31 -14.74
CA GLN A 106 10.31 16.43 -13.29
C GLN A 106 8.96 16.97 -12.81
N GLN A 107 8.57 18.17 -13.25
CA GLN A 107 7.31 18.79 -12.84
C GLN A 107 6.09 17.95 -13.23
N LEU A 108 6.08 17.35 -14.42
CA LEU A 108 4.98 16.49 -14.86
C LEU A 108 4.84 15.26 -13.97
N SER A 109 5.96 14.62 -13.64
CA SER A 109 5.98 13.45 -12.78
C SER A 109 5.48 13.77 -11.36
N GLU A 110 5.84 14.95 -10.81
CA GLU A 110 5.37 15.43 -9.50
C GLU A 110 3.85 15.63 -9.49
N ARG A 111 3.30 16.32 -10.51
CA ARG A 111 1.85 16.56 -10.59
C ARG A 111 1.06 15.26 -10.70
N ARG A 112 1.55 14.30 -11.49
CA ARG A 112 0.94 12.98 -11.63
C ARG A 112 0.91 12.19 -10.33
N ALA A 113 2.02 12.18 -9.60
CA ALA A 113 2.08 11.58 -8.28
C ALA A 113 1.09 12.26 -7.31
N GLN A 114 1.00 13.58 -7.36
CA GLN A 114 0.09 14.34 -6.52
C GLN A 114 -1.39 14.07 -6.84
N SER A 115 -1.75 13.83 -8.09
CA SER A 115 -3.12 13.43 -8.47
C SER A 115 -3.52 12.07 -7.91
N VAL A 116 -2.60 11.09 -7.93
CA VAL A 116 -2.83 9.78 -7.28
C VAL A 116 -2.90 9.94 -5.75
N ALA A 117 -2.03 10.74 -5.15
CA ALA A 117 -2.08 11.03 -3.72
C ALA A 117 -3.41 11.66 -3.30
N LYS A 118 -3.94 12.63 -4.06
CA LYS A 118 -5.26 13.23 -3.81
C LYS A 118 -6.39 12.20 -3.85
N ALA A 119 -6.36 11.27 -4.80
CA ALA A 119 -7.33 10.19 -4.88
C ALA A 119 -7.26 9.26 -3.65
N LEU A 120 -6.05 8.93 -3.17
CA LEU A 120 -5.87 8.13 -1.95
C LEU A 120 -6.36 8.86 -0.69
N VAL A 121 -6.16 10.18 -0.59
CA VAL A 121 -6.76 11.00 0.48
C VAL A 121 -8.29 10.93 0.42
N GLY A 122 -8.88 11.03 -0.78
CA GLY A 122 -10.33 10.91 -0.97
C GLY A 122 -10.92 9.57 -0.50
N VAL A 123 -10.11 8.52 -0.47
CA VAL A 123 -10.48 7.19 0.05
C VAL A 123 -10.43 7.12 1.58
N GLY A 124 -9.78 8.08 2.23
CA GLY A 124 -9.63 8.15 3.69
C GLY A 124 -8.22 7.84 4.20
N MET A 125 -7.22 7.71 3.32
CA MET A 125 -5.83 7.60 3.77
C MET A 125 -5.35 8.95 4.32
N PRO A 126 -4.78 9.01 5.53
CA PRO A 126 -4.34 10.28 6.11
C PRO A 126 -3.29 10.97 5.24
N ALA A 127 -3.51 12.24 4.90
CA ALA A 127 -2.64 12.99 4.00
C ALA A 127 -1.18 13.04 4.49
N GLN A 128 -0.97 13.14 5.80
CA GLN A 128 0.36 13.14 6.43
C GLN A 128 1.11 11.81 6.28
N ASN A 129 0.41 10.72 5.97
CA ASN A 129 1.00 9.40 5.76
C ASN A 129 1.26 9.11 4.26
N ILE A 130 0.98 10.08 3.38
CA ILE A 130 1.23 9.96 1.95
C ILE A 130 2.41 10.85 1.57
N GLN A 131 3.49 10.23 1.12
CA GLN A 131 4.62 10.94 0.54
C GLN A 131 4.51 10.93 -0.99
N SER A 132 4.51 12.10 -1.64
CA SER A 132 4.50 12.21 -3.11
C SER A 132 5.88 12.66 -3.61
N ARG A 133 6.44 11.97 -4.60
CA ARG A 133 7.71 12.33 -5.26
C ARG A 133 7.54 12.31 -6.77
N GLY A 134 8.09 13.30 -7.47
CA GLY A 134 8.36 13.17 -8.89
C GLY A 134 9.80 12.78 -9.11
N LEU A 135 10.05 11.78 -9.93
CA LEU A 135 11.39 11.27 -10.23
C LEU A 135 11.80 11.58 -11.67
N GLY A 136 10.96 12.29 -12.43
CA GLY A 136 11.19 12.58 -13.84
C GLY A 136 11.56 11.30 -14.60
N SER A 137 12.62 11.37 -15.39
CA SER A 137 13.15 10.23 -16.14
C SER A 137 14.36 9.55 -15.48
N SER A 138 14.63 9.84 -14.19
CA SER A 138 15.86 9.39 -13.51
C SER A 138 15.84 7.92 -13.10
N GLN A 139 14.66 7.31 -12.99
CA GLN A 139 14.46 5.93 -12.56
C GLN A 139 13.68 5.11 -13.62
N PRO A 140 14.28 4.84 -14.80
CA PRO A 140 13.64 4.04 -15.84
C PRO A 140 13.59 2.56 -15.43
N VAL A 141 12.48 1.89 -15.75
CA VAL A 141 12.32 0.43 -15.62
C VAL A 141 12.47 -0.29 -16.95
N ALA A 142 12.51 0.46 -18.05
CA ALA A 142 12.60 -0.07 -19.40
C ALA A 142 13.47 0.79 -20.32
N ASN A 143 13.84 0.24 -21.48
CA ASN A 143 14.71 0.91 -22.44
C ASN A 143 14.01 2.11 -23.11
N ASN A 144 14.44 3.33 -22.77
CA ASN A 144 13.91 4.57 -23.37
C ASN A 144 14.14 4.71 -24.88
N ARG A 145 15.02 3.90 -25.49
CA ARG A 145 15.23 3.92 -26.95
C ARG A 145 14.05 3.32 -27.71
N THR A 146 13.22 2.48 -27.08
CA THR A 146 12.05 1.87 -27.74
C THR A 146 10.75 2.56 -27.35
N SER A 147 9.77 2.56 -28.24
CA SER A 147 8.44 3.13 -27.94
C SER A 147 7.75 2.39 -26.79
N ALA A 148 7.89 1.07 -26.74
CA ALA A 148 7.39 0.23 -25.66
C ALA A 148 8.01 0.62 -24.31
N GLY A 149 9.35 0.69 -24.24
CA GLY A 149 10.03 1.02 -22.99
C GLY A 149 9.76 2.44 -22.51
N ARG A 150 9.60 3.42 -23.41
CA ARG A 150 9.12 4.76 -23.01
C ARG A 150 7.72 4.69 -22.39
N THR A 151 6.85 3.86 -22.94
CA THR A 151 5.48 3.69 -22.42
C THR A 151 5.47 3.06 -21.03
N GLU A 152 6.36 2.10 -20.77
CA GLU A 152 6.55 1.50 -19.44
C GLU A 152 7.16 2.50 -18.44
N ASN A 153 8.07 3.37 -18.89
CA ASN A 153 8.68 4.40 -18.03
C ASN A 153 7.72 5.53 -17.63
N ARG A 154 6.71 5.82 -18.46
CA ARG A 154 5.62 6.74 -18.10
C ARG A 154 4.66 6.02 -17.15
N ARG A 155 4.93 6.06 -15.85
CA ARG A 155 4.15 5.37 -14.81
C ARG A 155 4.04 6.18 -13.52
N VAL A 156 3.13 5.75 -12.64
CA VAL A 156 3.11 6.14 -11.23
C VAL A 156 3.13 4.88 -10.39
N SER A 157 3.97 4.84 -9.37
CA SER A 157 4.12 3.69 -8.49
C SER A 157 3.55 4.03 -7.11
N ILE A 158 2.64 3.20 -6.60
CA ILE A 158 2.23 3.25 -5.19
C ILE A 158 3.14 2.28 -4.43
N VAL A 159 3.86 2.77 -3.42
CA VAL A 159 4.84 2.00 -2.68
C VAL A 159 4.47 1.91 -1.20
N VAL A 160 4.38 0.69 -0.70
CA VAL A 160 4.24 0.39 0.72
C VAL A 160 5.62 0.04 1.27
N ALA A 161 6.11 0.86 2.19
CA ALA A 161 7.36 0.62 2.90
C ALA A 161 7.33 -0.72 3.66
N SER A 162 8.43 -1.47 3.63
CA SER A 162 8.54 -2.78 4.28
C SER A 162 9.72 -2.91 5.26
N TYR A 163 10.36 -1.80 5.63
CA TYR A 163 11.52 -1.77 6.53
C TYR A 163 11.14 -1.93 8.01
#